data_AF-A0A182WJH4-F1
#
_entry.id   AF-A0A182WJH4-F1
#
_cell.length_a   1.000
_cell.length_b   1.000
_cell.length_c   1.000
_cell.angle_alpha   90.00
_cell.angle_beta   90.00
_cell.angle_gamma   90.00
#
_symmetry.space_group_name_H-M   'P 1'
#
loop_
_entity.id
_entity.type
_entity.pdbx_description
1 polymer ?
#
loop_
_entity_poly.entity_id
_entity_poly.type
_entity_poly.pdbx_seq_one_letter_code
_entity_poly.pdbx_strand_id
1 'polypeptide(L)'
;MSMNLSAKLDDLQRGDRHLETTVALCEIRTQLQELTKSVESCQTEVSEVKRDMVAIKHELDTVQQVKEEIEELREYVDRLEEHTHRRKLRLLEQGLTFFLTYAIFAAVLGMLQFGYNTGVINAPEVNIENFMKDVYKDRYGEDISEEFIQQLYSVAVSIFAIGGMLGGFSGGWMANRFGRKGGLLLNNVLGISGACLMGFTKMSHSYEMLFLGRFIIGVNCALRRLRASNQVEEDIEEMRAEERAQQSESSISTIELICSPTLRAPLIIGIVMQLSQQFSGINAVFYYSTSLFMSSGLTEESAKFATIGIGAIMVVMTLVSIPLMDRTGRRTLHLYGLGGMFIFSIFITISFLIK
;
A
#
# COMPACT_ATOMS: atom_id res chain seq x y z
N MET A 1 102.87 -73.16 -26.59
CA MET A 1 102.96 -71.75 -26.14
C MET A 1 101.91 -70.83 -26.79
N SER A 2 101.05 -71.31 -27.71
CA SER A 2 99.94 -70.51 -28.27
C SER A 2 98.60 -70.65 -27.50
N MET A 3 98.40 -71.73 -26.75
CA MET A 3 97.14 -71.98 -26.03
C MET A 3 96.88 -71.07 -24.82
N ASN A 4 97.88 -70.33 -24.33
CA ASN A 4 97.73 -69.47 -23.14
C ASN A 4 97.31 -68.02 -23.48
N LEU A 5 97.48 -67.60 -24.74
CA LEU A 5 97.15 -66.23 -25.18
C LEU A 5 95.70 -66.13 -25.67
N SER A 6 95.20 -67.15 -26.38
CA SER A 6 93.79 -67.17 -26.82
C SER A 6 92.83 -67.31 -25.64
N ALA A 7 93.19 -68.08 -24.60
CA ALA A 7 92.40 -68.22 -23.39
C ALA A 7 92.23 -66.87 -22.64
N LYS A 8 93.30 -66.06 -22.53
CA LYS A 8 93.23 -64.72 -21.92
C LYS A 8 92.49 -63.69 -22.77
N LEU A 9 92.57 -63.79 -24.10
CA LEU A 9 91.83 -62.92 -25.02
C LEU A 9 90.34 -63.25 -25.02
N ASP A 10 89.99 -64.54 -24.95
CA ASP A 10 88.62 -65.01 -24.77
C ASP A 10 88.05 -64.59 -23.40
N ASP A 11 88.85 -64.63 -22.32
CA ASP A 11 88.41 -64.18 -20.99
C ASP A 11 88.22 -62.65 -20.92
N LEU A 12 89.08 -61.86 -21.58
CA LEU A 12 88.90 -60.40 -21.69
C LEU A 12 87.68 -60.03 -22.56
N GLN A 13 87.50 -60.70 -23.71
CA GLN A 13 86.32 -60.50 -24.57
C GLN A 13 85.03 -61.05 -23.95
N ARG A 14 85.11 -62.03 -23.05
CA ARG A 14 83.97 -62.48 -22.24
C ARG A 14 83.65 -61.47 -21.14
N GLY A 15 84.65 -60.93 -20.45
CA GLY A 15 84.48 -59.90 -19.42
C GLY A 15 83.83 -58.62 -19.97
N ASP A 16 84.27 -58.15 -21.15
CA ASP A 16 83.74 -56.93 -21.79
C ASP A 16 82.29 -57.13 -22.28
N ARG A 17 81.99 -58.28 -22.91
CA ARG A 17 80.62 -58.66 -23.27
C ARG A 17 79.71 -58.85 -22.05
N HIS A 18 80.26 -59.35 -20.94
CA HIS A 18 79.52 -59.52 -19.69
C HIS A 18 79.23 -58.16 -19.02
N LEU A 19 80.12 -57.18 -19.18
CA LEU A 19 79.93 -55.81 -18.70
C LEU A 19 78.88 -55.07 -19.54
N GLU A 20 78.97 -55.11 -20.87
CA GLU A 20 77.97 -54.53 -21.78
C GLU A 20 76.57 -55.11 -21.56
N THR A 21 76.46 -56.43 -21.37
CA THR A 21 75.17 -57.07 -21.06
C THR A 21 74.64 -56.67 -19.68
N THR A 22 75.49 -56.50 -18.66
CA THR A 22 75.04 -55.99 -17.35
C THR A 22 74.61 -54.52 -17.37
N VAL A 23 75.27 -53.66 -18.16
CA VAL A 23 74.89 -52.25 -18.34
C VAL A 23 73.56 -52.16 -19.09
N ALA A 24 73.40 -52.91 -20.18
CA ALA A 24 72.15 -52.99 -20.93
C ALA A 24 70.98 -53.52 -20.06
N LEU A 25 71.22 -54.54 -19.22
CA LEU A 25 70.23 -55.03 -18.25
C LEU A 25 69.86 -53.99 -17.19
N CYS A 26 70.84 -53.21 -16.71
CA CYS A 26 70.60 -52.12 -15.76
C CYS A 26 69.75 -51.00 -16.39
N GLU A 27 70.03 -50.64 -17.64
CA GLU A 27 69.29 -49.62 -18.39
C GLU A 27 67.86 -50.07 -18.71
N ILE A 28 67.67 -51.33 -19.15
CA ILE A 28 66.35 -51.95 -19.32
C ILE A 28 65.57 -51.96 -17.99
N ARG A 29 66.23 -52.28 -16.86
CA ARG A 29 65.59 -52.27 -15.54
C ARG A 29 65.18 -50.86 -15.11
N THR A 30 66.00 -49.86 -15.43
CA THR A 30 65.70 -48.45 -15.14
C THR A 30 64.53 -47.96 -15.98
N GLN A 31 64.50 -48.26 -17.28
CA GLN A 31 63.37 -47.96 -18.16
C GLN A 31 62.09 -48.68 -17.72
N LEU A 32 62.17 -49.94 -17.29
CA LEU A 32 61.03 -50.67 -16.72
C LEU A 32 60.51 -50.01 -15.44
N GLN A 33 61.38 -49.51 -14.57
CA GLN A 33 60.97 -48.77 -13.36
C GLN A 33 60.31 -47.43 -13.70
N GLU A 34 60.84 -46.68 -14.67
CA GLU A 34 60.21 -45.43 -15.13
C GLU A 34 58.85 -45.68 -15.78
N LEU A 35 58.75 -46.71 -16.63
CA LEU A 35 57.49 -47.10 -17.24
C LEU A 35 56.46 -47.54 -16.18
N THR A 36 56.90 -48.29 -15.16
CA THR A 36 56.03 -48.71 -14.04
C THR A 36 55.50 -47.48 -13.29
N LYS A 37 56.35 -46.51 -12.95
CA LYS A 37 55.92 -45.26 -12.30
C LYS A 37 54.96 -44.45 -13.18
N SER A 38 55.20 -44.38 -14.49
CA SER A 38 54.33 -43.70 -15.43
C SER A 38 52.95 -44.35 -15.51
N VAL A 39 52.90 -45.70 -15.52
CA VAL A 39 51.65 -46.46 -15.47
C VAL A 39 50.91 -46.23 -14.15
N GLU A 40 51.59 -46.26 -13.01
CA GLU A 40 50.98 -45.96 -11.70
C GLU A 40 50.41 -44.54 -11.61
N SER A 41 51.12 -43.54 -12.17
CA SER A 41 50.65 -42.15 -12.26
C SER A 41 49.39 -42.04 -13.12
N CYS A 42 49.41 -42.64 -14.31
CA CYS A 42 48.25 -42.68 -15.22
C CYS A 42 47.05 -43.39 -14.57
N GLN A 43 47.29 -44.49 -13.85
CA GLN A 43 46.24 -45.22 -13.14
C GLN A 43 45.63 -44.40 -11.99
N THR A 44 46.42 -43.54 -11.35
CA THR A 44 45.96 -42.60 -10.32
C THR A 44 45.10 -41.49 -10.92
N GLU A 45 45.54 -40.87 -12.01
CA GLU A 45 44.76 -39.85 -12.74
C GLU A 45 43.43 -40.41 -13.24
N VAL A 46 43.42 -41.61 -13.83
CA VAL A 46 42.19 -42.28 -14.26
C VAL A 46 41.24 -42.54 -13.08
N SER A 47 41.79 -42.87 -11.92
CA SER A 47 41.00 -43.09 -10.70
C SER A 47 40.39 -41.80 -10.15
N GLU A 48 41.08 -40.68 -10.30
CA GLU A 48 40.60 -39.34 -9.94
C GLU A 48 39.51 -38.85 -10.89
N VAL A 49 39.74 -38.94 -12.20
CA VAL A 49 38.73 -38.64 -13.24
C VAL A 49 37.46 -39.47 -13.04
N LYS A 50 37.60 -40.75 -12.65
CA LYS A 50 36.44 -41.60 -12.33
C LYS A 50 35.67 -41.10 -11.11
N ARG A 51 36.35 -40.59 -10.08
CA ARG A 51 35.69 -40.00 -8.90
C ARG A 51 34.95 -38.72 -9.27
N ASP A 52 35.58 -37.83 -10.04
CA ASP A 52 34.96 -36.59 -10.51
C ASP A 52 33.74 -36.86 -11.38
N MET A 53 33.82 -37.85 -12.27
CA MET A 53 32.69 -38.26 -13.10
C MET A 53 31.49 -38.75 -12.26
N VAL A 54 31.75 -39.42 -11.12
CA VAL A 54 30.69 -39.83 -10.19
C VAL A 54 30.11 -38.63 -9.44
N ALA A 55 30.95 -37.66 -9.03
CA ALA A 55 30.48 -36.44 -8.40
C ALA A 55 29.62 -35.58 -9.36
N ILE A 56 30.08 -35.39 -10.59
CA ILE A 56 29.35 -34.68 -11.65
C ILE A 56 28.02 -35.39 -11.94
N LYS A 57 28.01 -36.73 -11.96
CA LYS A 57 26.77 -37.48 -12.14
C LYS A 57 25.78 -37.21 -11.01
N HIS A 58 26.23 -37.18 -9.76
CA HIS A 58 25.36 -36.85 -8.63
C HIS A 58 24.84 -35.41 -8.71
N GLU A 59 25.67 -34.43 -9.07
CA GLU A 59 25.22 -33.05 -9.27
C GLU A 59 24.17 -32.94 -10.39
N LEU A 60 24.38 -33.66 -11.50
CA LEU A 60 23.43 -33.73 -12.60
C LEU A 60 22.09 -34.33 -12.16
N ASP A 61 22.12 -35.40 -11.35
CA ASP A 61 20.92 -36.02 -10.79
C ASP A 61 20.15 -35.02 -9.90
N THR A 62 20.84 -34.23 -9.05
CA THR A 62 20.19 -33.16 -8.26
C THR A 62 19.62 -32.03 -9.12
N VAL A 63 20.32 -31.60 -10.17
CA VAL A 63 19.81 -30.57 -11.09
C VAL A 63 18.57 -31.07 -11.81
N GLN A 64 18.54 -32.35 -12.17
CA GLN A 64 17.40 -32.97 -12.81
C GLN A 64 16.19 -33.04 -11.87
N GLN A 65 16.40 -33.35 -10.59
CA GLN A 65 15.36 -33.29 -9.57
C GLN A 65 14.80 -31.86 -9.37
N VAL A 66 15.66 -30.84 -9.26
CA VAL A 66 15.21 -29.44 -9.14
C VAL A 66 14.44 -28.99 -10.39
N LYS A 67 14.84 -29.47 -11.57
CA LYS A 67 14.11 -29.19 -12.81
C LYS A 67 12.70 -29.78 -12.76
N GLU A 68 12.54 -31.01 -12.30
CA GLU A 68 11.22 -31.64 -12.13
C GLU A 68 10.34 -30.86 -11.13
N GLU A 69 10.90 -30.43 -10.00
CA GLU A 69 10.17 -29.60 -9.01
C GLU A 69 9.72 -28.24 -9.59
N ILE A 70 10.57 -27.59 -10.39
CA ILE A 70 10.24 -26.32 -11.08
C ILE A 70 9.11 -26.55 -12.09
N GLU A 71 9.13 -27.67 -12.81
CA GLU A 71 8.14 -28.01 -13.82
C GLU A 71 6.76 -28.29 -13.17
N GLU A 72 6.73 -29.00 -12.03
CA GLU A 72 5.52 -29.18 -11.22
C GLU A 72 4.96 -27.85 -10.68
N LEU A 73 5.84 -26.97 -10.17
CA LEU A 73 5.45 -25.64 -9.70
C LEU A 73 4.86 -24.79 -10.84
N ARG A 74 5.45 -24.87 -12.03
CA ARG A 74 4.96 -24.16 -13.22
C ARG A 74 3.57 -24.63 -13.62
N GLU A 75 3.34 -25.94 -13.67
CA GLU A 75 2.00 -26.49 -13.93
C GLU A 75 0.99 -26.09 -12.84
N TYR A 76 1.41 -26.04 -11.57
CA TYR A 76 0.56 -25.59 -10.49
C TYR A 76 0.15 -24.11 -10.64
N VAL A 77 1.10 -23.24 -10.99
CA VAL A 77 0.84 -21.82 -11.29
C VAL A 77 -0.09 -21.67 -12.49
N ASP A 78 0.16 -22.38 -13.58
CA ASP A 78 -0.68 -22.34 -14.79
C ASP A 78 -2.14 -22.76 -14.46
N ARG A 79 -2.32 -23.81 -13.64
CA ARG A 79 -3.65 -24.22 -13.15
C ARG A 79 -4.33 -23.15 -12.30
N LEU A 80 -3.59 -22.46 -11.43
CA LEU A 80 -4.10 -21.37 -10.62
C LEU A 80 -4.51 -20.17 -11.48
N GLU A 81 -3.71 -19.81 -12.48
CA GLU A 81 -4.03 -18.75 -13.44
C GLU A 81 -5.29 -19.09 -14.24
N GLU A 82 -5.41 -20.33 -14.72
CA GLU A 82 -6.59 -20.78 -15.45
C GLU A 82 -7.85 -20.79 -14.56
N HIS A 83 -7.73 -21.26 -13.31
CA HIS A 83 -8.82 -21.18 -12.32
C HIS A 83 -9.27 -19.75 -12.06
N THR A 84 -8.32 -18.83 -11.91
CA THR A 84 -8.58 -17.41 -11.72
C THR A 84 -9.25 -16.81 -12.96
N HIS A 85 -8.79 -17.16 -14.15
CA HIS A 85 -9.35 -16.70 -15.41
C HIS A 85 -10.79 -17.21 -15.61
N ARG A 86 -11.04 -18.50 -15.38
CA ARG A 86 -12.40 -19.09 -15.39
C ARG A 86 -13.30 -18.45 -14.34
N ARG A 87 -12.78 -18.09 -13.16
CA ARG A 87 -13.55 -17.37 -12.13
C ARG A 87 -13.92 -15.96 -12.62
N LYS A 88 -12.98 -15.22 -13.21
CA LYS A 88 -13.24 -13.90 -13.83
C LYS A 88 -14.29 -13.97 -14.93
N LEU A 89 -14.19 -14.95 -15.83
CA LEU A 89 -15.19 -15.17 -16.90
C LEU A 89 -16.57 -15.48 -16.34
N ARG A 90 -16.68 -16.37 -15.34
CA ARG A 90 -17.96 -16.66 -14.67
C ARG A 90 -18.57 -15.43 -14.00
N LEU A 91 -17.75 -14.60 -13.35
CA LEU A 91 -18.20 -13.34 -12.74
C LEU A 91 -18.67 -12.33 -13.80
N LEU A 92 -17.98 -12.25 -14.94
CA LEU A 92 -18.38 -11.41 -16.07
C LEU A 92 -19.70 -11.90 -16.71
N GLU A 93 -19.90 -13.22 -16.81
CA GLU A 93 -21.16 -13.82 -17.30
C GLU A 93 -22.33 -13.64 -16.34
N GLN A 94 -22.10 -13.71 -15.03
CA GLN A 94 -23.13 -13.48 -14.01
C GLN A 94 -23.64 -12.02 -13.97
N GLY A 95 -22.86 -11.09 -14.51
CA GLY A 95 -23.22 -9.68 -14.57
C GLY A 95 -23.32 -9.02 -13.18
N LEU A 96 -23.79 -7.77 -13.15
CA LEU A 96 -23.97 -7.04 -11.90
C LEU A 96 -25.23 -7.56 -11.20
N THR A 97 -25.08 -8.31 -10.11
CA THR A 97 -26.25 -8.75 -9.33
C THR A 97 -26.96 -7.54 -8.72
N PHE A 98 -28.27 -7.66 -8.52
CA PHE A 98 -29.04 -6.61 -7.84
C PHE A 98 -28.45 -6.29 -6.46
N PHE A 99 -28.02 -7.34 -5.75
CA PHE A 99 -27.42 -7.22 -4.43
C PHE A 99 -26.07 -6.48 -4.46
N LEU A 100 -25.19 -6.79 -5.41
CA LEU A 100 -23.92 -6.08 -5.60
C LEU A 100 -24.15 -4.61 -5.97
N THR A 101 -25.13 -4.34 -6.83
CA THR A 101 -25.54 -2.97 -7.19
C THR A 101 -26.02 -2.19 -5.97
N TYR A 102 -26.87 -2.81 -5.15
CA TYR A 102 -27.38 -2.24 -3.91
C TYR A 102 -26.25 -1.95 -2.91
N ALA A 103 -25.32 -2.89 -2.73
CA ALA A 103 -24.15 -2.72 -1.86
C ALA A 103 -23.26 -1.54 -2.29
N ILE A 104 -22.94 -1.47 -3.59
CA ILE A 104 -22.16 -0.36 -4.16
C ILE A 104 -22.90 0.96 -3.92
N PHE A 105 -24.20 1.01 -4.20
CA PHE A 105 -25.00 2.21 -4.00
C PHE A 105 -25.03 2.65 -2.52
N ALA A 106 -25.22 1.72 -1.59
CA ALA A 106 -25.20 2.00 -0.15
C ALA A 106 -23.83 2.51 0.33
N ALA A 107 -22.73 1.94 -0.17
CA ALA A 107 -21.38 2.39 0.14
C ALA A 107 -21.11 3.81 -0.42
N VAL A 108 -21.54 4.07 -1.66
CA VAL A 108 -21.43 5.38 -2.31
C VAL A 108 -22.21 6.45 -1.55
N LEU A 109 -23.44 6.16 -1.10
CA LEU A 109 -24.24 7.09 -0.29
C LEU A 109 -23.52 7.48 1.01
N GLY A 110 -22.80 6.54 1.62
CA GLY A 110 -22.00 6.83 2.81
C GLY A 110 -20.83 7.79 2.55
N MET A 111 -20.11 7.59 1.43
CA MET A 111 -19.03 8.51 1.05
C MET A 111 -19.56 9.87 0.59
N LEU A 112 -20.72 9.89 -0.08
CA LEU A 112 -21.40 11.12 -0.47
C LEU A 112 -21.79 11.96 0.75
N GLN A 113 -22.26 11.33 1.82
CA GLN A 113 -22.58 12.01 3.08
C GLN A 113 -21.35 12.71 3.68
N PHE A 114 -20.17 12.07 3.65
CA PHE A 114 -18.92 12.69 4.11
C PHE A 114 -18.55 13.91 3.25
N GLY A 115 -18.60 13.78 1.92
CA GLY A 115 -18.33 14.90 1.01
C GLY A 115 -19.29 16.07 1.22
N TYR A 116 -20.60 15.79 1.36
CA TYR A 116 -21.62 16.80 1.64
C TYR A 116 -21.33 17.57 2.93
N ASN A 117 -21.10 16.87 4.06
CA ASN A 117 -20.86 17.53 5.36
C ASN A 117 -19.53 18.30 5.41
N THR A 118 -18.58 17.93 4.55
CA THR A 118 -17.32 18.66 4.36
C THR A 118 -17.57 19.99 3.65
N GLY A 119 -18.30 20.01 2.52
CA GLY A 119 -18.48 21.21 1.71
C GLY A 119 -19.68 22.11 2.07
N VAL A 120 -20.72 21.59 2.72
CA VAL A 120 -22.02 22.29 2.89
C VAL A 120 -21.93 23.62 3.65
N ILE A 121 -20.94 23.78 4.52
CA ILE A 121 -20.83 24.95 5.40
C ILE A 121 -20.31 26.20 4.67
N ASN A 122 -19.57 26.04 3.57
CA ASN A 122 -18.87 27.10 2.85
C ASN A 122 -19.82 28.07 2.13
N ALA A 123 -20.76 27.55 1.33
CA ALA A 123 -21.67 28.41 0.56
C ALA A 123 -22.58 29.33 1.42
N PRO A 124 -23.12 28.89 2.57
CA PRO A 124 -23.91 29.73 3.47
C PRO A 124 -23.09 30.42 4.57
N GLU A 125 -21.77 30.57 4.44
CA GLU A 125 -20.89 31.17 5.47
C GLU A 125 -21.44 32.49 6.03
N VAL A 126 -21.68 33.47 5.16
CA VAL A 126 -22.22 34.79 5.53
C VAL A 126 -23.58 34.68 6.23
N ASN A 127 -24.43 33.74 5.80
CA ASN A 127 -25.73 33.52 6.43
C ASN A 127 -25.60 32.95 7.85
N ILE A 128 -24.63 32.06 8.06
CA ILE A 128 -24.34 31.45 9.37
C ILE A 128 -23.74 32.50 10.31
N GLU A 129 -22.80 33.32 9.82
CA GLU A 129 -22.22 34.42 10.59
C GLU A 129 -23.27 35.43 11.03
N ASN A 130 -24.16 35.86 10.13
CA ASN A 130 -25.25 36.77 10.48
C ASN A 130 -26.18 36.16 11.52
N PHE A 131 -26.50 34.87 11.40
CA PHE A 131 -27.27 34.16 12.43
C PHE A 131 -26.56 34.16 13.80
N MET A 132 -25.24 33.95 13.84
CA MET A 132 -24.47 34.02 15.09
C MET A 132 -24.47 35.43 15.68
N LYS A 133 -24.35 36.47 14.84
CA LYS A 133 -24.45 37.88 15.25
C LYS A 133 -25.81 38.19 15.87
N ASP A 134 -26.89 37.78 15.21
CA ASP A 134 -28.26 37.99 15.69
C ASP A 134 -28.50 37.32 17.05
N VAL A 135 -28.06 36.06 17.21
CA VAL A 135 -28.19 35.33 18.48
C VAL A 135 -27.34 35.96 19.59
N TYR A 136 -26.13 36.42 19.29
CA TYR A 136 -25.28 37.07 20.30
C TYR A 136 -25.90 38.40 20.76
N LYS A 137 -26.38 39.21 19.82
CA LYS A 137 -27.03 40.49 20.10
C LYS A 137 -28.30 40.31 20.94
N ASP A 138 -29.10 39.30 20.64
CA ASP A 138 -30.31 38.97 21.42
C ASP A 138 -29.99 38.57 22.87
N ARG A 139 -28.87 37.84 23.09
CA ARG A 139 -28.46 37.37 24.42
C ARG A 139 -27.78 38.42 25.28
N TYR A 140 -26.92 39.25 24.68
CA TYR A 140 -26.03 40.15 25.41
C TYR A 140 -26.36 41.63 25.21
N GLY A 141 -27.22 41.98 24.26
CA GLY A 141 -27.60 43.36 23.95
C GLY A 141 -26.52 44.17 23.23
N GLU A 142 -25.38 43.56 22.89
CA GLU A 142 -24.23 44.21 22.26
C GLU A 142 -23.89 43.55 20.92
N ASP A 143 -23.32 44.35 20.01
CA ASP A 143 -22.81 43.85 18.75
C ASP A 143 -21.47 43.13 18.98
N ILE A 144 -21.36 41.95 18.38
CA ILE A 144 -20.18 41.09 18.44
C ILE A 144 -19.10 41.57 17.45
N SER A 145 -17.83 41.46 17.84
CA SER A 145 -16.70 41.78 16.96
C SER A 145 -16.62 40.82 15.76
N GLU A 146 -16.28 41.34 14.58
CA GLU A 146 -16.07 40.54 13.35
C GLU A 146 -15.01 39.45 13.54
N GLU A 147 -13.92 39.76 14.25
CA GLU A 147 -12.84 38.80 14.53
C GLU A 147 -13.37 37.62 15.37
N PHE A 148 -14.24 37.90 16.35
CA PHE A 148 -14.79 36.87 17.21
C PHE A 148 -15.82 35.98 16.47
N ILE A 149 -16.60 36.55 15.54
CA ILE A 149 -17.49 35.77 14.68
C ILE A 149 -16.71 34.82 13.77
N GLN A 150 -15.63 35.29 13.15
CA GLN A 150 -14.77 34.44 12.32
C GLN A 150 -14.14 33.29 13.13
N GLN A 151 -13.79 33.54 14.39
CA GLN A 151 -13.33 32.50 15.32
C GLN A 151 -14.43 31.47 15.61
N LEU A 152 -15.66 31.91 15.91
CA LEU A 152 -16.80 31.02 16.14
C LEU A 152 -17.15 30.18 14.90
N TYR A 153 -17.11 30.78 13.71
CA TYR A 153 -17.30 30.05 12.46
C TYR A 153 -16.19 29.02 12.23
N SER A 154 -14.93 29.38 12.48
CA SER A 154 -13.78 28.47 12.41
C SER A 154 -13.91 27.28 13.37
N VAL A 155 -14.47 27.50 14.57
CA VAL A 155 -14.81 26.42 15.51
C VAL A 155 -15.90 25.51 14.92
N ALA A 156 -16.95 26.07 14.32
CA ALA A 156 -18.00 25.30 13.66
C ALA A 156 -17.45 24.39 12.55
N VAL A 157 -16.53 24.92 11.74
CA VAL A 157 -15.90 24.18 10.64
C VAL A 157 -15.00 23.07 11.18
N SER A 158 -14.11 23.39 12.12
CA SER A 158 -13.05 22.47 12.61
C SER A 158 -13.57 21.37 13.53
N ILE A 159 -14.64 21.60 14.29
CA ILE A 159 -15.19 20.59 15.24
C ILE A 159 -15.71 19.33 14.52
N PHE A 160 -16.09 19.44 13.24
CA PHE A 160 -16.42 18.30 12.39
C PHE A 160 -15.22 17.35 12.22
N ALA A 161 -14.02 17.89 11.98
CA ALA A 161 -12.80 17.08 11.87
C ALA A 161 -12.43 16.42 13.19
N ILE A 162 -12.63 17.10 14.33
CA ILE A 162 -12.44 16.54 15.67
C ILE A 162 -13.37 15.35 15.90
N GLY A 163 -14.65 15.50 15.58
CA GLY A 163 -15.62 14.39 15.62
C GLY A 163 -15.17 13.23 14.72
N GLY A 164 -14.69 13.53 13.52
CA GLY A 164 -14.15 12.53 12.59
C GLY A 164 -12.96 11.75 13.15
N MET A 165 -12.02 12.42 13.83
CA MET A 165 -10.90 11.75 14.49
C MET A 165 -11.38 10.79 15.57
N LEU A 166 -12.26 11.24 16.47
CA LEU A 166 -12.79 10.41 17.54
C LEU A 166 -13.63 9.23 17.02
N GLY A 167 -14.44 9.45 15.98
CA GLY A 167 -15.16 8.39 15.29
C GLY A 167 -14.23 7.36 14.64
N GLY A 168 -13.11 7.82 14.09
CA GLY A 168 -12.06 6.97 13.53
C GLY A 168 -11.41 6.06 14.56
N PHE A 169 -10.97 6.61 15.69
CA PHE A 169 -10.37 5.83 16.78
C PHE A 169 -11.35 4.89 17.47
N SER A 170 -12.61 5.31 17.62
CA SER A 170 -13.64 4.52 18.31
C SER A 170 -14.25 3.40 17.45
N GLY A 171 -14.02 3.39 16.13
CA GLY A 171 -14.66 2.43 15.24
C GLY A 171 -14.33 0.96 15.53
N GLY A 172 -13.07 0.66 15.86
CA GLY A 172 -12.65 -0.70 16.25
C GLY A 172 -13.30 -1.17 17.55
N TRP A 173 -13.25 -0.34 18.59
CA TRP A 173 -13.92 -0.62 19.87
C TRP A 173 -15.44 -0.81 19.70
N MET A 174 -16.06 0.06 18.90
CA MET A 174 -17.50 0.04 18.66
C MET A 174 -17.94 -1.20 17.87
N ALA A 175 -17.13 -1.63 16.90
CA ALA A 175 -17.36 -2.88 16.15
C ALA A 175 -17.32 -4.10 17.09
N ASN A 176 -16.32 -4.16 17.97
CA ASN A 176 -16.16 -5.26 18.93
C ASN A 176 -17.26 -5.30 19.99
N ARG A 177 -17.75 -4.13 20.46
CA ARG A 177 -18.70 -4.05 21.58
C ARG A 177 -20.17 -4.24 21.18
N PHE A 178 -20.57 -3.68 20.05
CA PHE A 178 -21.98 -3.63 19.61
C PHE A 178 -22.27 -4.53 18.41
N GLY A 179 -21.25 -5.20 17.86
CA GLY A 179 -21.35 -5.97 16.64
C GLY A 179 -21.66 -5.11 15.40
N ARG A 180 -21.69 -5.77 14.24
CA ARG A 180 -21.80 -5.11 12.92
C ARG A 180 -23.16 -4.41 12.72
N LYS A 181 -24.27 -5.12 13.02
CA LYS A 181 -25.65 -4.59 12.88
C LYS A 181 -25.98 -3.52 13.93
N GLY A 182 -25.66 -3.75 15.20
CA GLY A 182 -25.86 -2.77 16.28
C GLY A 182 -25.04 -1.51 16.07
N GLY A 183 -23.82 -1.68 15.56
CA GLY A 183 -22.98 -0.59 15.11
C GLY A 183 -23.62 0.31 14.04
N LEU A 184 -24.14 -0.28 12.96
CA LEU A 184 -24.78 0.48 11.87
C LEU A 184 -26.01 1.25 12.36
N LEU A 185 -26.81 0.66 13.24
CA LEU A 185 -27.96 1.32 13.86
C LEU A 185 -27.52 2.52 14.71
N LEU A 186 -26.53 2.34 15.58
CA LEU A 186 -25.97 3.44 16.38
C LEU A 186 -25.41 4.55 15.49
N ASN A 187 -24.77 4.19 14.37
CA ASN A 187 -24.31 5.18 13.42
C ASN A 187 -25.48 5.98 12.84
N ASN A 188 -26.56 5.33 12.38
CA ASN A 188 -27.73 6.06 11.87
C ASN A 188 -28.37 6.96 12.92
N VAL A 189 -28.41 6.54 14.20
CA VAL A 189 -28.87 7.38 15.31
C VAL A 189 -28.02 8.64 15.44
N LEU A 190 -26.68 8.51 15.40
CA LEU A 190 -25.77 9.66 15.41
C LEU A 190 -25.99 10.59 14.19
N GLY A 191 -26.23 10.01 13.01
CA GLY A 191 -26.49 10.79 11.80
C GLY A 191 -27.77 11.63 11.91
N ILE A 192 -28.86 11.01 12.36
CA ILE A 192 -30.15 11.69 12.55
C ILE A 192 -30.05 12.73 13.66
N SER A 193 -29.44 12.40 14.81
CA SER A 193 -29.31 13.35 15.91
C SER A 193 -28.46 14.56 15.53
N GLY A 194 -27.34 14.36 14.82
CA GLY A 194 -26.52 15.44 14.28
C GLY A 194 -27.29 16.33 13.31
N ALA A 195 -28.05 15.73 12.38
CA ALA A 195 -28.88 16.46 11.43
C ALA A 195 -30.00 17.26 12.11
N CYS A 196 -30.69 16.67 13.10
CA CYS A 196 -31.71 17.36 13.87
C CYS A 196 -31.14 18.54 14.66
N LEU A 197 -30.00 18.37 15.34
CA LEU A 197 -29.36 19.47 16.07
C LEU A 197 -29.02 20.64 15.14
N MET A 198 -28.41 20.35 13.97
CA MET A 198 -28.10 21.39 12.98
C MET A 198 -29.38 22.04 12.43
N GLY A 199 -30.40 21.26 12.10
CA GLY A 199 -31.66 21.75 11.53
C GLY A 199 -32.46 22.64 12.48
N PHE A 200 -32.43 22.35 13.79
CA PHE A 200 -33.16 23.13 14.80
C PHE A 200 -32.39 24.33 15.37
N THR A 201 -31.11 24.49 15.05
CA THR A 201 -30.24 25.60 15.49
C THR A 201 -30.93 26.98 15.39
N LYS A 202 -31.59 27.25 14.26
CA LYS A 202 -32.26 28.54 14.02
C LYS A 202 -33.52 28.71 14.87
N MET A 203 -34.29 27.63 15.05
CA MET A 203 -35.53 27.66 15.82
C MET A 203 -35.28 27.79 17.33
N SER A 204 -34.16 27.23 17.81
CA SER A 204 -33.75 27.29 19.22
C SER A 204 -32.93 28.53 19.57
N HIS A 205 -32.62 29.41 18.60
CA HIS A 205 -31.74 30.57 18.79
C HIS A 205 -30.39 30.20 19.46
N SER A 206 -29.76 29.12 19.00
CA SER A 206 -28.51 28.62 19.59
C SER A 206 -27.51 28.13 18.56
N TYR A 207 -26.40 28.86 18.40
CA TYR A 207 -25.26 28.44 17.59
C TYR A 207 -24.45 27.30 18.23
N GLU A 208 -24.59 27.03 19.53
CA GLU A 208 -23.96 25.89 20.19
C GLU A 208 -24.51 24.55 19.68
N MET A 209 -25.80 24.51 19.34
CA MET A 209 -26.42 23.32 18.73
C MET A 209 -25.81 23.00 17.36
N LEU A 210 -25.39 24.01 16.60
CA LEU A 210 -24.67 23.82 15.35
C LEU A 210 -23.31 23.13 15.62
N PHE A 211 -22.56 23.59 16.63
CA PHE A 211 -21.27 22.98 16.97
C PHE A 211 -21.43 21.53 17.39
N LEU A 212 -22.40 21.24 18.27
CA LEU A 212 -22.67 19.88 18.73
C LEU A 212 -23.15 18.98 17.58
N GLY A 213 -24.02 19.50 16.71
CA GLY A 213 -24.48 18.79 15.51
C GLY A 213 -23.33 18.46 14.56
N ARG A 214 -22.41 19.41 14.33
CA ARG A 214 -21.22 19.21 13.49
C ARG A 214 -20.22 18.24 14.10
N PHE A 215 -20.04 18.25 15.42
CA PHE A 215 -19.24 17.26 16.12
C PHE A 215 -19.82 15.84 15.92
N ILE A 216 -21.12 15.67 16.18
CA ILE A 216 -21.81 14.37 16.09
C ILE A 216 -21.80 13.84 14.65
N ILE A 217 -22.06 14.70 13.66
CA ILE A 217 -22.01 14.28 12.25
C ILE A 217 -20.58 13.91 11.82
N GLY A 218 -19.56 14.56 12.39
CA GLY A 218 -18.16 14.16 12.23
C GLY A 218 -17.90 12.74 12.72
N VAL A 219 -18.34 12.42 13.94
CA VAL A 219 -18.25 11.06 14.51
C VAL A 219 -18.99 10.05 13.62
N ASN A 220 -20.21 10.37 13.19
CA ASN A 220 -21.02 9.55 12.29
C ASN A 220 -20.29 9.23 10.97
N CYS A 221 -19.72 10.24 10.32
CA CYS A 221 -19.04 10.07 9.04
C CYS A 221 -17.83 9.15 9.14
N ALA A 222 -17.01 9.29 10.18
CA ALA A 222 -15.83 8.45 10.35
C ALA A 222 -16.19 6.99 10.66
N LEU A 223 -17.18 6.76 11.52
CA LEU A 223 -17.69 5.42 11.81
C LEU A 223 -18.30 4.73 10.60
N ARG A 224 -18.98 5.50 9.73
CA ARG A 224 -19.53 4.97 8.48
C ARG A 224 -18.42 4.55 7.52
N ARG A 225 -17.35 5.35 7.40
CA ARG A 225 -16.20 5.06 6.52
C ARG A 225 -15.49 3.76 6.90
N LEU A 226 -15.34 3.49 8.20
CA LEU A 226 -14.77 2.24 8.72
C LEU A 226 -15.65 1.00 8.49
N ARG A 227 -16.93 1.19 8.16
CA ARG A 227 -17.90 0.10 7.94
C ARG A 227 -18.36 -0.05 6.50
N ALA A 228 -18.01 0.88 5.62
CA ALA A 228 -18.34 0.82 4.20
C ALA A 228 -17.68 -0.37 3.48
N SER A 229 -16.62 -0.97 4.06
CA SER A 229 -16.02 -2.22 3.58
C SER A 229 -16.87 -3.47 3.86
N ASN A 230 -17.98 -3.34 4.59
CA ASN A 230 -18.62 -4.45 5.29
C ASN A 230 -20.13 -4.60 4.97
N GLN A 231 -20.59 -4.17 3.80
CA GLN A 231 -21.96 -4.43 3.33
C GLN A 231 -21.95 -5.25 2.04
N VAL A 232 -21.53 -6.51 2.10
CA VAL A 232 -21.81 -7.49 1.03
C VAL A 232 -22.27 -8.79 1.69
N GLU A 233 -23.54 -8.82 2.09
CA GLU A 233 -24.22 -9.98 2.69
C GLU A 233 -24.34 -11.22 1.77
N GLU A 234 -23.74 -11.22 0.56
CA GLU A 234 -23.62 -12.42 -0.29
C GLU A 234 -22.19 -12.98 -0.39
N ASP A 235 -21.16 -12.26 0.09
CA ASP A 235 -19.81 -12.81 0.30
C ASP A 235 -19.66 -13.36 1.72
N ILE A 236 -20.73 -13.72 2.42
CA ILE A 236 -20.65 -14.25 3.79
C ILE A 236 -19.73 -15.48 3.87
N GLU A 237 -19.62 -16.31 2.82
CA GLU A 237 -18.66 -17.43 2.82
C GLU A 237 -17.22 -16.97 2.56
N GLU A 238 -16.98 -16.03 1.63
CA GLU A 238 -15.64 -15.51 1.32
C GLU A 238 -15.14 -14.61 2.45
N MET A 239 -15.98 -13.74 3.02
CA MET A 239 -15.72 -13.04 4.27
C MET A 239 -15.60 -13.98 5.47
N ARG A 240 -16.34 -15.10 5.57
CA ARG A 240 -16.09 -16.10 6.64
C ARG A 240 -14.80 -16.87 6.41
N ALA A 241 -14.33 -16.98 5.17
CA ALA A 241 -13.05 -17.58 4.83
C ALA A 241 -11.89 -16.61 5.12
N GLU A 242 -12.04 -15.33 4.76
CA GLU A 242 -11.15 -14.23 5.16
C GLU A 242 -11.18 -14.01 6.68
N GLU A 243 -12.33 -14.11 7.35
CA GLU A 243 -12.47 -13.99 8.80
C GLU A 243 -11.88 -15.22 9.51
N ARG A 244 -11.97 -16.43 8.93
CA ARG A 244 -11.23 -17.62 9.40
C ARG A 244 -9.72 -17.50 9.16
N ALA A 245 -9.30 -16.90 8.06
CA ALA A 245 -7.89 -16.60 7.79
C ALA A 245 -7.35 -15.48 8.70
N GLN A 246 -8.13 -14.44 8.96
CA GLN A 246 -7.83 -13.35 9.90
C GLN A 246 -7.90 -13.81 11.35
N GLN A 247 -8.73 -14.80 11.70
CA GLN A 247 -8.68 -15.44 13.03
C GLN A 247 -7.40 -16.25 13.23
N SER A 248 -6.71 -16.65 12.16
CA SER A 248 -5.40 -17.30 12.23
C SER A 248 -4.25 -16.29 12.39
N GLU A 249 -4.46 -15.03 11.99
CA GLU A 249 -3.55 -13.93 12.27
C GLU A 249 -3.88 -13.29 13.62
N SER A 250 -2.91 -13.21 14.54
CA SER A 250 -3.11 -12.54 15.81
C SER A 250 -3.52 -11.08 15.59
N SER A 251 -4.68 -10.65 16.10
CA SER A 251 -5.14 -9.26 15.98
C SER A 251 -4.12 -8.32 16.65
N ILE A 252 -3.29 -7.65 15.85
CA ILE A 252 -2.29 -6.71 16.34
C ILE A 252 -3.01 -5.50 16.93
N SER A 253 -2.73 -5.18 18.19
CA SER A 253 -3.27 -3.98 18.83
C SER A 253 -2.72 -2.71 18.18
N THR A 254 -3.47 -1.60 18.20
CA THR A 254 -2.98 -0.29 17.68
C THR A 254 -1.66 0.13 18.33
N ILE A 255 -1.47 -0.18 19.61
CA ILE A 255 -0.22 0.11 20.34
C ILE A 255 0.91 -0.78 19.82
N GLU A 256 0.63 -2.06 19.60
CA GLU A 256 1.59 -3.03 19.09
C GLU A 256 2.01 -2.70 17.65
N LEU A 257 1.09 -2.20 16.83
CA LEU A 257 1.36 -1.69 15.48
C LEU A 257 2.37 -0.54 15.51
N ILE A 258 2.19 0.42 16.43
CA ILE A 258 3.08 1.58 16.57
C ILE A 258 4.47 1.16 17.10
N CYS A 259 4.51 0.19 18.00
CA CYS A 259 5.75 -0.29 18.59
C CYS A 259 6.53 -1.26 17.69
N SER A 260 5.86 -1.96 16.76
CA SER A 260 6.43 -3.01 15.92
C SER A 260 7.51 -2.48 14.96
N PRO A 261 8.78 -2.89 15.11
CA PRO A 261 9.87 -2.41 14.26
C PRO A 261 9.69 -2.77 12.79
N THR A 262 9.07 -3.91 12.49
CA THR A 262 8.81 -4.38 11.12
C THR A 262 7.82 -3.49 10.37
N LEU A 263 6.87 -2.88 11.08
CA LEU A 263 5.79 -2.08 10.50
C LEU A 263 6.05 -0.56 10.55
N ARG A 264 7.17 -0.11 11.14
CA ARG A 264 7.51 1.32 11.26
C ARG A 264 7.60 2.03 9.92
N ALA A 265 8.30 1.45 8.94
CA ALA A 265 8.48 2.11 7.64
C ALA A 265 7.14 2.26 6.88
N PRO A 266 6.30 1.21 6.72
CA PRO A 266 4.95 1.35 6.18
C PRO A 266 4.07 2.35 6.96
N LEU A 267 4.14 2.34 8.29
CA LEU A 267 3.38 3.25 9.14
C LEU A 267 3.78 4.71 8.92
N ILE A 268 5.09 5.00 8.90
CA ILE A 268 5.61 6.34 8.64
C ILE A 268 5.18 6.82 7.25
N ILE A 269 5.29 5.97 6.22
CA ILE A 269 4.84 6.31 4.86
C ILE A 269 3.35 6.66 4.88
N GLY A 270 2.50 5.83 5.51
CA GLY A 270 1.07 6.09 5.64
C GLY A 270 0.74 7.41 6.34
N ILE A 271 1.42 7.69 7.46
CA ILE A 271 1.27 8.95 8.21
C ILE A 271 1.68 10.15 7.35
N VAL A 272 2.87 10.10 6.74
CA VAL A 272 3.38 11.18 5.88
C VAL A 272 2.46 11.41 4.68
N MET A 273 1.94 10.34 4.07
CA MET A 273 0.97 10.44 2.98
C MET A 273 -0.32 11.15 3.45
N GLN A 274 -0.86 10.81 4.61
CA GLN A 274 -2.08 11.45 5.12
C GLN A 274 -1.83 12.92 5.50
N LEU A 275 -0.69 13.22 6.13
CA LEU A 275 -0.29 14.59 6.44
C LEU A 275 -0.10 15.42 5.16
N SER A 276 0.54 14.87 4.13
CA SER A 276 0.73 15.56 2.85
C SER A 276 -0.59 15.95 2.19
N GLN A 277 -1.65 15.14 2.35
CA GLN A 277 -2.99 15.49 1.86
C GLN A 277 -3.60 16.64 2.67
N GLN A 278 -3.52 16.62 4.00
CA GLN A 278 -4.12 17.67 4.83
C GLN A 278 -3.37 19.00 4.69
N PHE A 279 -2.04 18.96 4.69
CA PHE A 279 -1.19 20.15 4.57
C PHE A 279 -1.09 20.71 3.16
N SER A 280 -1.65 20.04 2.16
CA SER A 280 -1.82 20.63 0.83
C SER A 280 -2.75 21.86 0.83
N GLY A 281 -3.51 22.08 1.92
CA GLY A 281 -4.47 23.18 2.01
C GLY A 281 -5.81 22.89 1.33
N ILE A 282 -6.03 21.66 0.86
CA ILE A 282 -7.27 21.29 0.16
C ILE A 282 -8.53 21.54 1.00
N ASN A 283 -8.48 21.30 2.31
CA ASN A 283 -9.61 21.60 3.20
C ASN A 283 -9.89 23.10 3.31
N ALA A 284 -8.87 23.95 3.23
CA ALA A 284 -9.07 25.40 3.23
C ALA A 284 -9.84 25.84 1.97
N VAL A 285 -9.56 25.22 0.82
CA VAL A 285 -10.36 25.41 -0.39
C VAL A 285 -11.80 24.93 -0.18
N PHE A 286 -12.00 23.72 0.38
CA PHE A 286 -13.35 23.20 0.62
C PHE A 286 -14.19 24.03 1.58
N TYR A 287 -13.58 24.60 2.60
CA TYR A 287 -14.29 25.32 3.66
C TYR A 287 -14.45 26.81 3.38
N TYR A 288 -13.50 27.43 2.67
CA TYR A 288 -13.43 28.90 2.54
C TYR A 288 -13.34 29.40 1.10
N SER A 289 -13.52 28.55 0.07
CA SER A 289 -13.39 29.02 -1.34
C SER A 289 -14.31 30.18 -1.68
N THR A 290 -15.54 30.20 -1.17
CA THR A 290 -16.49 31.29 -1.46
C THR A 290 -15.94 32.61 -0.91
N SER A 291 -15.46 32.60 0.33
CA SER A 291 -14.84 33.76 0.97
C SER A 291 -13.51 34.17 0.32
N LEU A 292 -12.70 33.22 -0.16
CA LEU A 292 -11.48 33.51 -0.93
C LEU A 292 -11.80 34.20 -2.27
N PHE A 293 -12.86 33.78 -2.95
CA PHE A 293 -13.31 34.43 -4.18
C PHE A 293 -13.92 35.81 -3.92
N MET A 294 -14.71 35.98 -2.86
CA MET A 294 -15.24 37.28 -2.46
C MET A 294 -14.11 38.26 -2.08
N SER A 295 -13.12 37.79 -1.30
CA SER A 295 -11.88 38.54 -1.00
C SER A 295 -11.09 38.88 -2.26
N SER A 296 -11.31 38.12 -3.34
CA SER A 296 -10.71 38.38 -4.64
C SER A 296 -11.48 39.39 -5.49
N GLY A 297 -12.57 39.97 -4.99
CA GLY A 297 -13.38 40.98 -5.69
C GLY A 297 -14.57 40.42 -6.47
N LEU A 298 -14.86 39.12 -6.36
CA LEU A 298 -16.08 38.55 -6.94
C LEU A 298 -17.29 38.91 -6.09
N THR A 299 -18.44 39.10 -6.74
CA THR A 299 -19.73 39.20 -6.03
C THR A 299 -20.06 37.86 -5.35
N GLU A 300 -20.87 37.90 -4.29
CA GLU A 300 -21.28 36.69 -3.55
C GLU A 300 -21.89 35.62 -4.47
N GLU A 301 -22.75 36.03 -5.41
CA GLU A 301 -23.35 35.12 -6.39
C GLU A 301 -22.31 34.48 -7.30
N SER A 302 -21.39 35.28 -7.87
CA SER A 302 -20.33 34.79 -8.75
C SER A 302 -19.35 33.87 -7.99
N ALA A 303 -19.06 34.20 -6.74
CA ALA A 303 -18.20 33.40 -5.86
C ALA A 303 -18.82 32.03 -5.56
N LYS A 304 -20.13 31.96 -5.30
CA LYS A 304 -20.86 30.69 -5.12
C LYS A 304 -20.79 29.83 -6.39
N PHE A 305 -20.98 30.42 -7.57
CA PHE A 305 -20.83 29.69 -8.84
C PHE A 305 -19.38 29.21 -9.09
N ALA A 306 -18.38 30.02 -8.76
CA ALA A 306 -16.97 29.63 -8.86
C ALA A 306 -16.65 28.45 -7.92
N THR A 307 -17.18 28.45 -6.68
CA THR A 307 -17.08 27.32 -5.75
C THR A 307 -17.71 26.04 -6.31
N ILE A 308 -18.87 26.12 -6.97
CA ILE A 308 -19.47 24.97 -7.67
C ILE A 308 -18.54 24.46 -8.79
N GLY A 309 -17.89 25.38 -9.51
CA GLY A 309 -16.89 25.05 -10.54
C GLY A 309 -15.71 24.24 -9.99
N ILE A 310 -15.19 24.60 -8.81
CA ILE A 310 -14.15 23.80 -8.11
C ILE A 310 -14.65 22.37 -7.87
N GLY A 311 -15.88 22.21 -7.37
CA GLY A 311 -16.50 20.90 -7.14
C GLY A 311 -16.62 20.06 -8.42
N ALA A 312 -17.03 20.68 -9.53
CA ALA A 312 -17.12 20.01 -10.83
C ALA A 312 -15.75 19.55 -11.35
N ILE A 313 -14.73 20.42 -11.27
CA ILE A 313 -13.36 20.07 -11.66
C ILE A 313 -12.84 18.92 -10.80
N MET A 314 -13.10 18.91 -9.49
CA MET A 314 -12.71 17.80 -8.63
C MET A 314 -13.33 16.48 -9.09
N VAL A 315 -14.63 16.45 -9.40
CA VAL A 315 -15.31 15.22 -9.86
C VAL A 315 -14.67 14.72 -11.16
N VAL A 316 -14.48 15.61 -12.13
CA VAL A 316 -13.84 15.27 -13.42
C VAL A 316 -12.43 14.73 -13.20
N MET A 317 -11.59 15.42 -12.43
CA MET A 317 -10.22 15.00 -12.17
C MET A 317 -10.15 13.71 -11.33
N THR A 318 -11.13 13.46 -10.46
CA THR A 318 -11.24 12.19 -9.75
C THR A 318 -11.47 11.04 -10.73
N LEU A 319 -12.38 11.21 -11.70
CA LEU A 319 -12.63 10.20 -12.74
C LEU A 319 -11.41 10.01 -13.66
N VAL A 320 -10.68 11.06 -13.97
CA VAL A 320 -9.43 10.99 -14.76
C VAL A 320 -8.31 10.29 -13.98
N SER A 321 -8.24 10.47 -12.66
CA SER A 321 -7.18 9.88 -11.85
C SER A 321 -7.26 8.35 -11.75
N ILE A 322 -8.46 7.76 -11.84
CA ILE A 322 -8.66 6.30 -11.78
C ILE A 322 -7.86 5.56 -12.88
N PRO A 323 -8.07 5.80 -14.19
CA PRO A 323 -7.30 5.12 -15.23
C PRO A 323 -5.84 5.56 -15.28
N LEU A 324 -5.52 6.78 -14.82
CA LEU A 324 -4.16 7.28 -14.80
C LEU A 324 -3.30 6.58 -13.75
N MET A 325 -3.90 6.26 -12.59
CA MET A 325 -3.25 5.53 -11.51
C MET A 325 -2.69 4.18 -11.96
N ASP A 326 -3.43 3.47 -12.82
CA ASP A 326 -3.02 2.17 -13.36
C ASP A 326 -1.92 2.30 -14.43
N ARG A 327 -1.85 3.44 -15.14
CA ARG A 327 -0.88 3.68 -16.21
C ARG A 327 0.45 4.26 -15.73
N THR A 328 0.42 5.27 -14.86
CA THR A 328 1.62 6.01 -14.43
C THR A 328 2.19 5.54 -13.09
N GLY A 329 1.39 4.78 -12.34
CA GLY A 329 1.74 4.35 -10.98
C GLY A 329 1.43 5.40 -9.91
N ARG A 330 1.16 4.91 -8.69
CA ARG A 330 0.68 5.70 -7.54
C ARG A 330 1.69 6.72 -7.01
N ARG A 331 2.96 6.33 -6.87
CA ARG A 331 4.03 7.19 -6.34
C ARG A 331 4.25 8.43 -7.21
N THR A 332 4.35 8.21 -8.52
CA THR A 332 4.56 9.24 -9.52
C THR A 332 3.40 10.23 -9.53
N LEU A 333 2.16 9.73 -9.51
CA LEU A 333 0.96 10.57 -9.52
C LEU A 333 0.85 11.43 -8.25
N HIS A 334 1.17 10.87 -7.08
CA HIS A 334 1.19 11.63 -5.82
C HIS A 334 2.22 12.76 -5.83
N LEU A 335 3.44 12.50 -6.32
CA LEU A 335 4.50 13.51 -6.40
C LEU A 335 4.16 14.62 -7.39
N TYR A 336 3.61 14.29 -8.57
CA TYR A 336 3.13 15.31 -9.51
C TYR A 336 1.99 16.15 -8.94
N GLY A 337 1.05 15.53 -8.21
CA GLY A 337 -0.01 16.24 -7.51
C GLY A 337 0.53 17.23 -6.48
N LEU A 338 1.44 16.80 -5.60
CA LEU A 338 2.08 17.67 -4.62
C LEU A 338 2.89 18.80 -5.28
N GLY A 339 3.65 18.49 -6.33
CA GLY A 339 4.42 19.49 -7.08
C GLY A 339 3.52 20.54 -7.74
N GLY A 340 2.41 20.13 -8.36
CA GLY A 340 1.43 21.04 -8.92
C GLY A 340 0.78 21.93 -7.86
N MET A 341 0.34 21.36 -6.74
CA MET A 341 -0.25 22.11 -5.64
C MET A 341 0.73 23.14 -5.06
N PHE A 342 2.01 22.79 -4.94
CA PHE A 342 3.05 23.73 -4.49
C PHE A 342 3.18 24.93 -5.44
N ILE A 343 3.27 24.69 -6.75
CA ILE A 343 3.37 25.74 -7.76
C ILE A 343 2.13 26.65 -7.74
N PHE A 344 0.93 26.07 -7.72
CA PHE A 344 -0.31 26.86 -7.70
C PHE A 344 -0.52 27.62 -6.38
N SER A 345 -0.04 27.10 -5.25
CA SER A 345 -0.07 27.82 -3.98
C SER A 345 0.81 29.08 -4.01
N ILE A 346 1.95 29.03 -4.70
CA ILE A 346 2.78 30.22 -4.95
C ILE A 346 2.01 31.23 -5.78
N PHE A 347 1.36 30.81 -6.86
CA PHE A 347 0.56 31.71 -7.69
C PHE A 347 -0.59 32.37 -6.92
N ILE A 348 -1.32 31.60 -6.10
CA ILE A 348 -2.38 32.15 -5.24
C ILE A 348 -1.79 33.20 -4.28
N THR A 349 -0.67 32.88 -3.62
CA THR A 349 -0.02 33.81 -2.69
C THR A 349 0.39 35.11 -3.37
N ILE A 350 1.04 35.02 -4.54
CA ILE A 350 1.41 36.20 -5.33
C ILE A 350 0.17 37.00 -5.75
N SER A 351 -0.90 36.33 -6.17
CA SER A 351 -2.15 36.99 -6.55
C SER A 351 -2.80 37.78 -5.40
N PHE A 352 -2.62 37.35 -4.15
CA PHE A 352 -3.09 38.08 -2.98
C PHE A 352 -2.19 39.26 -2.61
N LEU A 353 -0.89 39.21 -2.94
CA LEU A 353 0.06 40.30 -2.67
C LEU A 353 0.00 41.44 -3.69
N ILE A 354 -0.47 41.17 -4.91
CA ILE A 354 -0.57 42.17 -6.00
C ILE A 354 -1.89 42.98 -5.93
N LYS A 355 -2.85 42.50 -5.14
CA LYS A 355 -4.02 43.29 -4.73
C LYS A 355 -3.63 44.23 -3.60
#